data_AF-A0AAW7R125-F1
#
_entry.id   AF-A0AAW7R125-F1
#
_cell.length_a   1.000
_cell.length_b   1.000
_cell.length_c   1.000
_cell.angle_alpha   90.00
_cell.angle_beta   90.00
_cell.angle_gamma   90.00
#
_symmetry.space_group_name_H-M   'P 1'
#
loop_
_entity.id
_entity.type
_entity.pdbx_description
1 polymer ?
#
loop_
_entity_poly.entity_id
_entity_poly.type
_entity_poly.pdbx_seq_one_letter_code
_entity_poly.pdbx_strand_id
1 'polypeptide(L)'
;MRGVVIAAALLGLSGGLSGCSLLSSQESTENTAATQSLQFLFEDTPAAPDLATLQQFPYPVTYVQFEGAPRTILVLAATGNHGQYWFSAGDEALTLWQGRIIRSSALERENRVHTDQLHNDPLECYLKQPQQAEQQQQQQQQQNCSSSWQRSIQIQRPTARYTPHDPQHEIVTLQVHSEFQRNGRDITEQGTATEYVAGKPVQTHDFSNSYRLSTDYMYVISSKQWLSPQHGYVELEMVNLARPNAPRGEAEVTRFQVPVTPEAQPRLRHFVEAMQQHFYPDSYWPGLRIHSDELDERFAGRHTGMLKRLRMLAEIYQHDGDSELEQAARQLAEQFQQWPMRASYIHGLDPAKMRSTLEHNPVLNARDAEDAYEVVLAAASSTQVGVSNLTKTERWLIQPNGNIRELEPREKLNDGQPGIVLTSIAESDLPPGFRDINAQLAMFLQHWDFSQ
;
A
#
# COMPACT_ATOMS: atom_id res chain seq x y z
N MET A 1 -0.58 38.65 29.26
CA MET A 1 -1.14 39.85 28.59
C MET A 1 -0.64 39.88 27.16
N ARG A 2 -1.45 39.39 26.22
CA ARG A 2 -1.15 39.43 24.78
C ARG A 2 -2.30 40.17 24.11
N GLY A 3 -1.95 41.26 23.45
CA GLY A 3 -2.87 42.23 22.86
C GLY A 3 -3.52 41.69 21.59
N VAL A 4 -4.79 41.98 21.48
CA VAL A 4 -5.67 41.78 20.32
C VAL A 4 -5.42 42.93 19.35
N VAL A 5 -5.12 42.62 18.09
CA VAL A 5 -5.17 43.59 16.99
C VAL A 5 -6.32 43.18 16.07
N ILE A 6 -7.35 44.03 16.05
CA ILE A 6 -8.50 43.97 15.15
C ILE A 6 -8.12 44.71 13.88
N ALA A 7 -8.21 44.05 12.73
CA ALA A 7 -8.22 44.72 11.43
C ALA A 7 -9.54 44.39 10.73
N ALA A 8 -10.37 45.41 10.57
CA ALA A 8 -11.60 45.38 9.80
C ALA A 8 -11.26 45.48 8.30
N ALA A 9 -11.84 44.60 7.49
CA ALA A 9 -11.83 44.69 6.03
C ALA A 9 -13.26 44.83 5.52
N LEU A 10 -13.47 45.90 4.75
CA LEU A 10 -14.74 46.34 4.18
C LEU A 10 -15.22 45.42 3.06
N LEU A 11 -16.55 45.23 3.06
CA LEU A 11 -17.36 44.58 2.04
C LEU A 11 -17.26 45.30 0.69
N GLY A 12 -16.91 44.55 -0.36
CA GLY A 12 -17.06 44.94 -1.76
C GLY A 12 -17.82 43.84 -2.50
N LEU A 13 -19.08 44.11 -2.82
CA LEU A 13 -19.97 43.29 -3.63
C LEU A 13 -19.56 43.36 -5.11
N SER A 14 -19.31 42.21 -5.73
CA SER A 14 -19.50 42.02 -7.17
C SER A 14 -19.78 40.54 -7.44
N GLY A 15 -21.00 40.26 -7.90
CA GLY A 15 -21.49 38.92 -8.22
C GLY A 15 -20.95 38.38 -9.54
N GLY A 16 -20.97 37.06 -9.65
CA GLY A 16 -20.63 36.33 -10.87
C GLY A 16 -20.56 34.83 -10.65
N LEU A 17 -21.72 34.18 -10.74
CA LEU A 17 -21.93 32.79 -11.19
C LEU A 17 -20.90 31.73 -10.75
N SER A 18 -21.14 31.09 -9.60
CA SER A 18 -20.64 29.74 -9.30
C SER A 18 -21.79 28.89 -8.75
N GLY A 19 -22.38 28.09 -9.64
CA GLY A 19 -23.32 27.04 -9.27
C GLY A 19 -22.56 25.88 -8.64
N CYS A 20 -22.27 25.96 -7.34
CA CYS A 20 -21.87 24.80 -6.55
C CYS A 20 -23.09 23.91 -6.37
N SER A 21 -23.23 22.90 -7.23
CA SER A 21 -24.07 21.74 -6.95
C SER A 21 -23.47 21.00 -5.76
N LEU A 22 -23.91 21.37 -4.55
CA LEU A 22 -23.80 20.56 -3.34
C LEU A 22 -24.66 19.30 -3.54
N LEU A 23 -24.14 18.32 -4.28
CA LEU A 23 -24.65 16.96 -4.21
C LEU A 23 -24.04 16.32 -2.96
N SER A 24 -24.80 16.42 -1.87
CA SER A 24 -24.59 15.63 -0.67
C SER A 24 -24.73 14.15 -1.04
N SER A 25 -23.61 13.49 -1.36
CA SER A 25 -23.56 12.03 -1.36
C SER A 25 -23.75 11.60 0.10
N GLN A 26 -24.89 10.98 0.40
CA GLN A 26 -25.09 10.25 1.65
C GLN A 26 -24.06 9.12 1.69
N GLU A 27 -22.91 9.39 2.31
CA GLU A 27 -21.99 8.36 2.75
C GLU A 27 -22.69 7.52 3.83
N SER A 28 -22.42 6.21 3.82
CA SER A 28 -22.80 5.32 4.91
C SER A 28 -22.31 5.94 6.23
N THR A 29 -23.25 6.30 7.09
CA THR A 29 -23.05 7.00 8.37
C THR A 29 -22.09 6.30 9.34
N GLU A 30 -21.70 5.05 9.08
CA GLU A 30 -20.89 4.23 10.00
C GLU A 30 -19.40 4.61 10.05
N ASN A 31 -18.75 4.93 8.91
CA ASN A 31 -17.32 5.31 8.91
C ASN A 31 -17.09 6.77 9.30
N THR A 32 -17.97 7.68 8.85
CA THR A 32 -17.88 9.10 9.21
C THR A 32 -18.22 9.30 10.69
N ALA A 33 -19.18 8.55 11.25
CA ALA A 33 -19.48 8.62 12.68
C ALA A 33 -18.40 7.96 13.55
N ALA A 34 -17.72 6.90 13.10
CA ALA A 34 -16.63 6.29 13.88
C ALA A 34 -15.44 7.25 14.04
N THR A 35 -14.94 7.82 12.94
CA THR A 35 -13.81 8.76 12.99
C THR A 35 -14.19 10.07 13.68
N GLN A 36 -15.41 10.60 13.46
CA GLN A 36 -15.90 11.80 14.14
C GLN A 36 -16.20 11.56 15.63
N SER A 37 -16.72 10.39 16.02
CA SER A 37 -16.92 10.05 17.43
C SER A 37 -15.59 9.83 18.15
N LEU A 38 -14.57 9.33 17.45
CA LEU A 38 -13.22 9.13 18.01
C LEU A 38 -12.43 10.44 18.12
N GLN A 39 -12.50 11.32 17.13
CA GLN A 39 -11.97 12.68 17.23
C GLN A 39 -12.66 13.45 18.36
N PHE A 40 -13.99 13.34 18.48
CA PHE A 40 -14.75 14.02 19.52
C PHE A 40 -14.47 13.47 20.94
N LEU A 41 -14.16 12.19 21.09
CA LEU A 41 -13.88 11.58 22.39
C LEU A 41 -12.42 11.74 22.84
N PHE A 42 -11.46 11.96 21.93
CA PHE A 42 -10.02 11.79 22.23
C PHE A 42 -9.05 12.85 21.67
N GLU A 43 -9.51 13.96 21.08
CA GLU A 43 -8.62 15.13 20.96
C GLU A 43 -8.16 15.56 22.37
N ASP A 44 -6.84 15.54 22.61
CA ASP A 44 -6.11 16.01 23.80
C ASP A 44 -6.06 15.15 25.08
N THR A 45 -6.46 13.86 25.09
CA THR A 45 -6.23 13.01 26.28
C THR A 45 -4.91 12.22 26.21
N PRO A 46 -3.94 12.45 27.12
CA PRO A 46 -2.62 11.81 27.07
C PRO A 46 -2.61 10.32 27.47
N ALA A 47 -3.76 9.76 27.89
CA ALA A 47 -3.87 8.39 28.36
C ALA A 47 -5.10 7.70 27.75
N ALA A 48 -4.94 6.43 27.37
CA ALA A 48 -6.06 5.61 26.91
C ALA A 48 -7.15 5.48 28.00
N PRO A 49 -8.44 5.42 27.62
CA PRO A 49 -9.52 5.23 28.58
C PRO A 49 -9.40 3.91 29.33
N ASP A 50 -10.01 3.82 30.51
CA ASP A 50 -10.04 2.57 31.27
C ASP A 50 -10.90 1.49 30.60
N LEU A 51 -10.68 0.24 31.03
CA LEU A 51 -11.35 -0.92 30.46
C LEU A 51 -12.88 -0.83 30.60
N ALA A 52 -13.37 -0.34 31.74
CA ALA A 52 -14.80 -0.23 32.02
C ALA A 52 -15.50 0.76 31.10
N THR A 53 -14.80 1.81 30.67
CA THR A 53 -15.27 2.80 29.70
C THR A 53 -15.31 2.18 28.30
N LEU A 54 -14.22 1.53 27.88
CA LEU A 54 -14.14 0.94 26.53
C LEU A 54 -15.10 -0.25 26.33
N GLN A 55 -15.40 -1.00 27.39
CA GLN A 55 -16.39 -2.09 27.33
C GLN A 55 -17.82 -1.60 27.03
N GLN A 56 -18.11 -0.32 27.24
CA GLN A 56 -19.41 0.27 26.92
C GLN A 56 -19.57 0.62 25.44
N PHE A 57 -18.50 0.51 24.64
CA PHE A 57 -18.55 0.89 23.23
C PHE A 57 -19.35 -0.15 22.43
N PRO A 58 -20.23 0.28 21.51
CA PRO A 58 -21.07 -0.64 20.73
C PRO A 58 -20.30 -1.36 19.62
N TYR A 59 -19.00 -1.12 19.49
CA TYR A 59 -18.12 -1.67 18.46
C TYR A 59 -16.80 -2.17 19.07
N PRO A 60 -16.07 -3.08 18.39
CA PRO A 60 -14.80 -3.61 18.89
C PRO A 60 -13.72 -2.54 19.02
N VAL A 61 -13.02 -2.58 20.16
CA VAL A 61 -11.90 -1.70 20.49
C VAL A 61 -10.73 -2.57 20.96
N THR A 62 -9.51 -2.16 20.63
CA THR A 62 -8.27 -2.75 21.15
C THR A 62 -7.41 -1.65 21.75
N TYR A 63 -6.72 -1.95 22.84
CA TYR A 63 -5.55 -1.16 23.19
C TYR A 63 -4.44 -1.44 22.17
N VAL A 64 -3.66 -0.41 21.87
CA VAL A 64 -2.44 -0.50 21.07
C VAL A 64 -1.32 0.24 21.78
N GLN A 65 -0.12 -0.30 21.73
CA GLN A 65 1.07 0.38 22.21
C GLN A 65 2.25 0.08 21.27
N PHE A 66 2.78 1.12 20.64
CA PHE A 66 4.03 1.04 19.89
C PHE A 66 5.21 1.15 20.87
N GLU A 67 6.34 0.57 20.52
CA GLU A 67 7.56 0.61 21.33
C GLU A 67 8.00 2.07 21.57
N GLY A 68 8.11 2.45 22.85
CA GLY A 68 8.45 3.81 23.26
C GLY A 68 7.33 4.85 23.12
N ALA A 69 6.12 4.45 22.70
CA ALA A 69 4.95 5.32 22.63
C ALA A 69 3.97 5.05 23.79
N PRO A 70 3.14 6.04 24.17
CA PRO A 70 2.06 5.81 25.12
C PRO A 70 1.03 4.82 24.56
N ARG A 71 0.40 4.04 25.45
CA ARG A 71 -0.73 3.19 25.09
C ARG A 71 -1.90 4.07 24.65
N THR A 72 -2.49 3.74 23.51
CA THR A 72 -3.71 4.35 22.95
C THR A 72 -4.71 3.24 22.56
N ILE A 73 -5.75 3.59 21.81
CA ILE A 73 -6.75 2.65 21.32
C ILE A 73 -6.83 2.67 19.79
N LEU A 74 -7.23 1.53 19.22
CA LEU A 74 -7.73 1.45 17.85
C LEU A 74 -9.17 0.93 17.86
N VAL A 75 -9.93 1.38 16.88
CA VAL A 75 -11.32 0.95 16.67
C VAL A 75 -11.44 0.19 15.36
N LEU A 76 -12.20 -0.91 15.40
CA LEU A 76 -12.50 -1.68 14.20
C LEU A 76 -13.49 -0.91 13.32
N ALA A 77 -13.04 -0.47 12.14
CA ALA A 77 -13.91 0.18 11.16
C ALA A 77 -14.57 -0.82 10.20
N ALA A 78 -13.84 -1.87 9.80
CA ALA A 78 -14.34 -2.87 8.86
C ALA A 78 -13.64 -4.22 9.02
N THR A 79 -14.34 -5.29 8.65
CA THR A 79 -13.84 -6.67 8.62
C THR A 79 -14.40 -7.40 7.41
N GLY A 80 -13.65 -8.38 6.88
CA GLY A 80 -14.06 -9.19 5.73
C GLY A 80 -12.95 -10.14 5.28
N ASN A 81 -13.03 -10.62 4.03
CA ASN A 81 -12.04 -11.53 3.44
C ASN A 81 -10.64 -10.91 3.30
N HIS A 82 -10.54 -9.58 3.29
CA HIS A 82 -9.29 -8.82 3.15
C HIS A 82 -8.67 -8.40 4.50
N GLY A 83 -9.26 -8.83 5.63
CA GLY A 83 -8.78 -8.56 6.98
C GLY A 83 -9.63 -7.58 7.78
N GLN A 84 -9.18 -7.30 9.01
CA GLN A 84 -9.77 -6.32 9.93
C GLN A 84 -8.99 -5.01 9.86
N TYR A 85 -9.67 -3.89 9.60
CA TYR A 85 -9.06 -2.56 9.60
C TYR A 85 -9.34 -1.84 10.91
N TRP A 86 -8.26 -1.55 11.64
CA TRP A 86 -8.28 -0.90 12.94
C TRP A 86 -7.67 0.49 12.82
N PHE A 87 -8.41 1.52 13.19
CA PHE A 87 -8.01 2.92 13.03
C PHE A 87 -7.77 3.61 14.37
N SER A 88 -6.75 4.46 14.42
CA SER A 88 -6.56 5.44 15.49
C SER A 88 -7.33 6.72 15.19
N ALA A 89 -7.43 7.62 16.17
CA ALA A 89 -8.01 8.95 15.95
C ALA A 89 -7.16 9.83 15.00
N GLY A 90 -5.88 9.51 14.84
CA GLY A 90 -4.93 10.22 13.97
C GLY A 90 -4.85 9.70 12.53
N ASP A 91 -5.84 8.90 12.09
CA ASP A 91 -5.88 8.25 10.76
C ASP A 91 -4.79 7.19 10.53
N GLU A 92 -4.03 6.82 11.57
CA GLU A 92 -3.17 5.65 11.52
C GLU A 92 -4.03 4.39 11.49
N ALA A 93 -3.62 3.39 10.73
CA ALA A 93 -4.35 2.14 10.68
C ALA A 93 -3.44 0.92 10.74
N LEU A 94 -3.93 -0.14 11.40
CA LEU A 94 -3.38 -1.48 11.33
C LEU A 94 -4.40 -2.40 10.67
N THR A 95 -3.96 -3.20 9.70
CA THR A 95 -4.77 -4.28 9.13
C THR A 95 -4.36 -5.60 9.76
N LEU A 96 -5.31 -6.30 10.39
CA LEU A 96 -5.08 -7.58 11.05
C LEU A 96 -5.66 -8.75 10.28
N TRP A 97 -4.92 -9.85 10.20
CA TRP A 97 -5.40 -11.17 9.79
C TRP A 97 -5.26 -12.16 10.93
N GLN A 98 -6.35 -12.63 11.53
CA GLN A 98 -6.29 -13.63 12.61
C GLN A 98 -5.39 -13.18 13.78
N GLY A 99 -5.42 -11.89 14.10
CA GLY A 99 -4.56 -11.26 15.11
C GLY A 99 -3.16 -10.86 14.61
N ARG A 100 -2.71 -11.33 13.44
CA ARG A 100 -1.44 -10.92 12.80
C ARG A 100 -1.54 -9.51 12.24
N ILE A 101 -0.57 -8.62 12.51
CA ILE A 101 -0.47 -7.37 11.73
C ILE A 101 0.05 -7.70 10.33
N ILE A 102 -0.75 -7.47 9.31
CA ILE A 102 -0.38 -7.76 7.91
C ILE A 102 -0.11 -6.51 7.08
N ARG A 103 -0.67 -5.36 7.49
CA ARG A 103 -0.39 -4.05 6.92
C ARG A 103 -0.49 -2.94 7.96
N SER A 104 0.12 -1.80 7.68
CA SER A 104 -0.09 -0.55 8.38
C SER A 104 -0.22 0.61 7.39
N SER A 105 -0.93 1.67 7.80
CA SER A 105 -1.13 2.90 7.02
C SER A 105 -0.90 4.12 7.90
N ALA A 106 -0.39 5.18 7.28
CA ALA A 106 -0.20 6.50 7.86
C ALA A 106 0.66 6.55 9.13
N LEU A 107 1.46 5.51 9.42
CA LEU A 107 2.47 5.59 10.47
C LEU A 107 3.61 6.50 10.03
N GLU A 108 4.15 7.29 10.97
CA GLU A 108 5.13 8.36 10.68
C GLU A 108 6.47 7.85 10.10
N ARG A 109 6.95 6.70 10.57
CA ARG A 109 8.30 6.22 10.23
C ARG A 109 8.31 5.28 9.04
N GLU A 110 7.49 4.24 9.07
CA GLU A 110 7.46 3.18 8.07
C GLU A 110 6.07 2.55 8.02
N ASN A 111 5.68 2.04 6.86
CA ASN A 111 4.41 1.34 6.69
C ASN A 111 4.62 -0.05 6.08
N ARG A 112 4.07 -1.08 6.73
CA ARG A 112 4.02 -2.42 6.15
C ARG A 112 2.94 -2.42 5.05
N VAL A 113 3.34 -2.44 3.79
CA VAL A 113 2.39 -2.36 2.66
C VAL A 113 1.92 -3.72 2.18
N HIS A 114 2.70 -4.78 2.44
CA HIS A 114 2.36 -6.13 2.03
C HIS A 114 3.04 -7.20 2.90
N THR A 115 2.33 -8.30 3.11
CA THR A 115 2.86 -9.55 3.68
C THR A 115 2.33 -10.67 2.80
N ASP A 116 3.23 -11.47 2.23
CA ASP A 116 2.83 -12.63 1.41
C ASP A 116 2.61 -13.89 2.26
N GLN A 117 2.30 -15.00 1.59
CA GLN A 117 2.25 -16.34 2.20
C GLN A 117 1.36 -16.45 3.45
N LEU A 118 0.32 -15.60 3.56
CA LEU A 118 -0.58 -15.59 4.73
C LEU A 118 -1.42 -16.85 4.85
N HIS A 119 -1.66 -17.60 3.76
CA HIS A 119 -2.29 -18.92 3.82
C HIS A 119 -1.44 -19.96 4.56
N ASN A 120 -0.12 -19.73 4.65
CA ASN A 120 0.81 -20.61 5.36
C ASN A 120 1.09 -20.11 6.78
N ASP A 121 0.40 -19.07 7.27
CA ASP A 121 0.56 -18.57 8.64
C ASP A 121 0.05 -19.61 9.66
N PRO A 122 0.93 -20.15 10.54
CA PRO A 122 0.53 -21.13 11.55
C PRO A 122 -0.56 -20.66 12.52
N LEU A 123 -0.70 -19.34 12.74
CA LEU A 123 -1.76 -18.80 13.62
C LEU A 123 -3.16 -19.22 13.16
N GLU A 124 -3.40 -19.27 11.85
CA GLU A 124 -4.71 -19.67 11.34
C GLU A 124 -5.05 -21.13 11.71
N CYS A 125 -4.05 -22.02 11.65
CA CYS A 125 -4.20 -23.40 12.07
C CYS A 125 -4.48 -23.51 13.57
N TYR A 126 -3.77 -22.75 14.40
CA TYR A 126 -3.97 -22.77 15.85
C TYR A 126 -5.34 -22.27 16.30
N LEU A 127 -5.97 -21.38 15.53
CA LEU A 127 -7.29 -20.82 15.82
C LEU A 127 -8.46 -21.73 15.43
N LYS A 128 -8.27 -22.63 14.46
CA LYS A 128 -9.32 -23.55 13.96
C LYS A 128 -9.52 -24.81 14.80
N GLN A 129 -8.85 -24.93 15.95
CA GLN A 129 -8.86 -26.14 16.79
C GLN A 129 -10.00 -26.37 17.82
N PRO A 130 -11.13 -25.64 17.88
CA PRO A 130 -12.14 -25.93 18.90
C PRO A 130 -13.32 -26.73 18.36
N GLN A 131 -13.30 -28.07 18.54
CA GLN A 131 -14.50 -28.92 18.82
C GLN A 131 -14.26 -30.44 18.81
N GLN A 132 -13.12 -30.96 18.35
CA GLN A 132 -12.86 -32.42 18.40
C GLN A 132 -12.30 -32.91 19.76
N ALA A 133 -12.09 -32.01 20.73
CA ALA A 133 -11.41 -32.32 21.98
C ALA A 133 -12.26 -32.95 23.09
N GLU A 134 -13.59 -33.10 22.91
CA GLU A 134 -14.47 -33.70 23.92
C GLU A 134 -14.58 -35.24 23.87
N GLN A 135 -13.94 -35.93 22.89
CA GLN A 135 -13.95 -37.40 22.84
C GLN A 135 -12.55 -38.00 22.62
N GLN A 136 -11.82 -38.17 23.72
CA GLN A 136 -10.89 -39.30 24.01
C GLN A 136 -9.66 -39.59 23.12
N GLN A 137 -9.17 -38.71 22.25
CA GLN A 137 -7.83 -38.86 21.64
C GLN A 137 -6.98 -37.58 21.68
N GLN A 138 -6.82 -37.00 22.87
CA GLN A 138 -6.11 -35.73 23.12
C GLN A 138 -4.57 -35.75 22.93
N GLN A 139 -3.95 -36.83 22.46
CA GLN A 139 -2.49 -36.88 22.25
C GLN A 139 -2.02 -37.13 20.81
N GLN A 140 -2.90 -37.52 19.89
CA GLN A 140 -2.49 -37.83 18.51
C GLN A 140 -2.96 -36.81 17.46
N GLN A 141 -3.83 -35.85 17.80
CA GLN A 141 -4.32 -34.80 16.89
C GLN A 141 -3.86 -33.37 17.23
N GLN A 142 -2.74 -33.22 17.97
CA GLN A 142 -1.84 -32.05 17.78
C GLN A 142 -1.11 -32.13 16.41
N GLN A 143 -1.72 -32.80 15.44
CA GLN A 143 -1.17 -33.10 14.12
C GLN A 143 -1.12 -31.83 13.27
N ASN A 144 0.13 -31.38 13.09
CA ASN A 144 0.65 -30.77 11.87
C ASN A 144 0.22 -29.33 11.55
N CYS A 145 -0.02 -28.46 12.54
CA CYS A 145 0.21 -27.04 12.26
C CYS A 145 1.71 -26.85 11.96
N SER A 146 2.04 -26.20 10.84
CA SER A 146 3.44 -25.91 10.52
C SER A 146 4.07 -25.14 11.66
N SER A 147 5.23 -25.59 12.15
CA SER A 147 6.01 -24.85 13.14
C SER A 147 6.92 -23.82 12.50
N SER A 148 6.97 -23.72 11.18
CA SER A 148 7.79 -22.75 10.46
C SER A 148 6.96 -21.96 9.46
N TRP A 149 7.38 -20.73 9.23
CA TRP A 149 6.77 -19.84 8.24
C TRP A 149 7.85 -19.05 7.53
N GLN A 150 7.79 -19.08 6.19
CA GLN A 150 8.62 -18.28 5.31
C GLN A 150 7.71 -17.33 4.54
N ARG A 151 8.12 -16.06 4.50
CA ARG A 151 7.34 -14.98 3.87
C ARG A 151 8.26 -13.83 3.49
N SER A 152 7.77 -12.96 2.64
CA SER A 152 8.29 -11.62 2.44
C SER A 152 7.37 -10.57 3.09
N ILE A 153 7.98 -9.54 3.64
CA ILE A 153 7.30 -8.34 4.13
C ILE A 153 7.84 -7.17 3.33
N GLN A 154 6.94 -6.40 2.73
CA GLN A 154 7.31 -5.15 2.07
C GLN A 154 6.97 -3.96 2.95
N ILE A 155 7.95 -3.07 3.10
CA ILE A 155 7.87 -1.87 3.92
C ILE A 155 8.09 -0.65 3.03
N GLN A 156 7.17 0.29 3.10
CA GLN A 156 7.37 1.64 2.57
C GLN A 156 8.00 2.50 3.65
N ARG A 157 9.17 3.09 3.36
CA ARG A 157 9.91 3.96 4.29
C ARG A 157 10.42 5.23 3.59
N PRO A 158 10.65 6.32 4.33
CA PRO A 158 11.38 7.48 3.84
C PRO A 158 12.75 7.08 3.31
N THR A 159 13.14 7.66 2.18
CA THR A 159 14.49 7.48 1.65
C THR A 159 15.50 8.29 2.46
N ALA A 160 16.80 8.04 2.27
CA ALA A 160 17.86 8.85 2.88
C ALA A 160 17.81 10.35 2.52
N ARG A 161 17.07 10.72 1.47
CA ARG A 161 16.88 12.10 0.98
C ARG A 161 15.55 12.72 1.36
N TYR A 162 14.73 12.04 2.15
CA TYR A 162 13.42 12.52 2.53
C TYR A 162 13.48 13.92 3.16
N THR A 163 12.64 14.82 2.68
CA THR A 163 12.34 16.09 3.36
C THR A 163 10.84 16.32 3.39
N PRO A 164 10.29 17.03 4.38
CA PRO A 164 8.85 17.35 4.41
C PRO A 164 8.36 18.15 3.18
N HIS A 165 9.25 18.83 2.46
CA HIS A 165 8.93 19.59 1.24
C HIS A 165 9.08 18.79 -0.05
N ASP A 166 9.78 17.65 0.01
CA ASP A 166 9.98 16.69 -1.08
C ASP A 166 9.95 15.26 -0.51
N PRO A 167 8.74 14.73 -0.21
CA PRO A 167 8.59 13.47 0.49
C PRO A 167 8.88 12.27 -0.42
N GLN A 168 10.12 11.81 -0.39
CA GLN A 168 10.57 10.65 -1.17
C GLN A 168 10.54 9.37 -0.34
N HIS A 169 9.83 8.36 -0.84
CA HIS A 169 9.68 7.05 -0.20
C HIS A 169 10.22 5.92 -1.07
N GLU A 170 10.57 4.82 -0.43
CA GLU A 170 10.89 3.57 -1.10
C GLU A 170 10.14 2.39 -0.49
N ILE A 171 9.77 1.43 -1.32
CA ILE A 171 9.36 0.09 -0.91
C ILE A 171 10.60 -0.80 -0.88
N VAL A 172 10.85 -1.47 0.24
CA VAL A 172 11.92 -2.45 0.44
C VAL A 172 11.32 -3.79 0.84
N THR A 173 11.97 -4.88 0.47
CA THR A 173 11.53 -6.24 0.77
C THR A 173 12.43 -6.88 1.82
N LEU A 174 11.81 -7.39 2.87
CA LEU A 174 12.45 -8.21 3.89
C LEU A 174 12.04 -9.67 3.70
N GLN A 175 13.03 -10.56 3.59
CA GLN A 175 12.79 -12.00 3.63
C GLN A 175 12.74 -12.44 5.09
N VAL A 176 11.65 -13.07 5.49
CA VAL A 176 11.37 -13.43 6.88
C VAL A 176 11.23 -14.93 7.01
N HIS A 177 12.00 -15.48 7.95
CA HIS A 177 11.89 -16.87 8.36
C HIS A 177 11.68 -16.94 9.87
N SER A 178 10.67 -17.70 10.29
CA SER A 178 10.32 -17.81 11.71
C SER A 178 9.83 -19.20 12.09
N GLU A 179 10.01 -19.52 13.37
CA GLU A 179 9.55 -20.74 14.00
C GLU A 179 8.55 -20.43 15.12
N PHE A 180 7.56 -21.31 15.29
CA PHE A 180 6.47 -21.19 16.26
C PHE A 180 6.57 -22.26 17.33
N GLN A 181 6.37 -21.84 18.57
CA GLN A 181 6.24 -22.72 19.73
C GLN A 181 4.92 -22.40 20.43
N ARG A 182 4.15 -23.44 20.77
CA ARG A 182 2.87 -23.30 21.46
C ARG A 182 2.93 -23.96 22.83
N ASN A 183 2.54 -23.22 23.86
CA ASN A 183 2.34 -23.71 25.22
C ASN A 183 0.92 -23.37 25.68
N GLY A 184 -0.01 -24.31 25.46
CA GLY A 184 -1.43 -24.11 25.76
C GLY A 184 -2.06 -23.03 24.89
N ARG A 185 -2.40 -21.89 25.51
CA ARG A 185 -3.00 -20.71 24.85
C ARG A 185 -1.96 -19.68 24.40
N ASP A 186 -0.72 -19.82 24.86
CA ASP A 186 0.35 -18.90 24.53
C ASP A 186 1.17 -19.46 23.38
N ILE A 187 1.42 -18.63 22.37
CA ILE A 187 2.22 -18.93 21.19
C ILE A 187 3.36 -17.92 21.13
N THR A 188 4.56 -18.42 20.89
CA THR A 188 5.75 -17.62 20.65
C THR A 188 6.21 -17.88 19.22
N GLU A 189 6.56 -16.83 18.49
CA GLU A 189 7.20 -16.91 17.18
C GLU A 189 8.57 -16.24 17.27
N GLN A 190 9.63 -16.93 16.87
CA GLN A 190 10.99 -16.38 16.83
C GLN A 190 11.53 -16.49 15.42
N GLY A 191 12.23 -15.47 14.95
CA GLY A 191 12.72 -15.48 13.58
C GLY A 191 13.66 -14.35 13.24
N THR A 192 14.02 -14.30 11.97
CA THR A 192 14.88 -13.26 11.40
C THR A 192 14.20 -12.62 10.21
N ALA A 193 14.33 -11.30 10.08
CA ALA A 193 13.92 -10.52 8.93
C ALA A 193 15.19 -9.93 8.29
N THR A 194 15.47 -10.29 7.03
CA THR A 194 16.71 -9.92 6.36
C THR A 194 16.44 -9.13 5.09
N GLU A 195 17.08 -7.96 4.99
CA GLU A 195 17.19 -7.14 3.79
C GLU A 195 18.37 -7.63 2.95
N TYR A 196 18.15 -7.93 1.67
CA TYR A 196 19.20 -8.38 0.75
C TYR A 196 19.48 -7.33 -0.33
N VAL A 197 20.72 -7.21 -0.81
CA VAL A 197 21.11 -6.36 -1.93
C VAL A 197 22.15 -7.11 -2.76
N ALA A 198 21.85 -7.34 -4.04
CA ALA A 198 22.69 -8.09 -4.97
C ALA A 198 23.10 -9.49 -4.45
N GLY A 199 22.12 -10.22 -3.91
CA GLY A 199 22.24 -11.55 -3.34
C GLY A 199 22.88 -11.61 -1.95
N LYS A 200 23.20 -10.46 -1.35
CA LYS A 200 23.94 -10.39 -0.07
C LYS A 200 23.07 -9.80 1.03
N PRO A 201 23.06 -10.41 2.23
CA PRO A 201 22.37 -9.82 3.37
C PRO A 201 23.07 -8.50 3.73
N VAL A 202 22.30 -7.42 3.81
CA VAL A 202 22.77 -6.09 4.20
C VAL A 202 22.39 -5.78 5.64
N GLN A 203 21.17 -6.18 6.03
CA GLN A 203 20.66 -5.94 7.37
C GLN A 203 19.79 -7.13 7.80
N THR A 204 20.03 -7.63 9.01
CA THR A 204 19.26 -8.73 9.61
C THR A 204 18.74 -8.29 10.97
N HIS A 205 17.47 -8.56 11.22
CA HIS A 205 16.78 -8.24 12.45
C HIS A 205 16.22 -9.52 13.08
N ASP A 206 16.68 -9.86 14.27
CA ASP A 206 16.06 -10.91 15.07
C ASP A 206 14.80 -10.36 15.75
N PHE A 207 13.75 -11.17 15.80
CA PHE A 207 12.50 -10.80 16.49
C PHE A 207 11.88 -11.98 17.23
N SER A 208 11.03 -11.65 18.21
CA SER A 208 10.26 -12.61 19.01
C SER A 208 8.84 -12.07 19.24
N ASN A 209 7.86 -12.58 18.50
CA ASN A 209 6.46 -12.24 18.68
C ASN A 209 5.80 -13.17 19.71
N SER A 210 4.77 -12.68 20.39
CA SER A 210 3.94 -13.48 21.27
C SER A 210 2.46 -13.25 20.98
N TYR A 211 1.67 -14.32 21.12
CA TYR A 211 0.24 -14.33 20.87
C TYR A 211 -0.45 -15.11 21.99
N ARG A 212 -1.51 -14.55 22.55
CA ARG A 212 -2.37 -15.24 23.52
C ARG A 212 -3.73 -15.49 22.89
N LEU A 213 -4.10 -16.76 22.81
CA LEU A 213 -5.40 -17.19 22.30
C LEU A 213 -6.48 -17.03 23.36
N SER A 214 -7.71 -16.85 22.93
CA SER A 214 -8.94 -16.99 23.73
C SER A 214 -9.10 -18.41 24.27
N THR A 215 -9.98 -18.60 25.25
CA THR A 215 -10.25 -19.92 25.86
C THR A 215 -10.92 -20.90 24.90
N ASP A 216 -11.72 -20.38 23.97
CA ASP A 216 -12.35 -21.13 22.89
C ASP A 216 -11.44 -21.25 21.65
N TYR A 217 -10.20 -20.74 21.72
CA TYR A 217 -9.23 -20.75 20.63
C TYR A 217 -9.67 -20.05 19.35
N MET A 218 -10.77 -19.28 19.35
CA MET A 218 -11.29 -18.65 18.12
C MET A 218 -10.64 -17.30 17.78
N TYR A 219 -9.94 -16.72 18.74
CA TYR A 219 -9.38 -15.36 18.66
C TYR A 219 -7.99 -15.27 19.28
N VAL A 220 -7.15 -14.39 18.73
CA VAL A 220 -6.01 -13.81 19.45
C VAL A 220 -6.52 -12.64 20.28
N ILE A 221 -6.37 -12.71 21.60
CA ILE A 221 -6.88 -11.68 22.52
C ILE A 221 -5.79 -10.70 22.96
N SER A 222 -4.52 -11.09 22.83
CA SER A 222 -3.39 -10.19 23.04
C SER A 222 -2.22 -10.65 22.19
N SER A 223 -1.41 -9.70 21.72
CA SER A 223 -0.20 -10.00 20.97
C SER A 223 0.86 -8.94 21.16
N LYS A 224 2.13 -9.35 21.12
CA LYS A 224 3.28 -8.47 20.90
C LYS A 224 3.93 -8.87 19.59
N GLN A 225 4.03 -7.95 18.64
CA GLN A 225 4.46 -8.27 17.28
C GLN A 225 5.47 -7.26 16.78
N TRP A 226 6.56 -7.74 16.19
CA TRP A 226 7.50 -6.91 15.48
C TRP A 226 6.87 -6.39 14.18
N LEU A 227 6.84 -5.06 14.04
CA LEU A 227 6.21 -4.38 12.92
C LEU A 227 7.21 -4.06 11.82
N SER A 228 8.32 -3.40 12.17
CA SER A 228 9.34 -2.99 11.22
C SER A 228 10.64 -2.60 11.95
N PRO A 229 11.77 -2.43 11.23
CA PRO A 229 13.01 -1.96 11.83
C PRO A 229 12.89 -0.62 12.58
N GLN A 230 12.11 0.34 12.08
CA GLN A 230 12.00 1.68 12.68
C GLN A 230 10.93 1.82 13.77
N HIS A 231 9.95 0.90 13.79
CA HIS A 231 8.86 0.91 14.78
C HIS A 231 9.08 -0.08 15.93
N GLY A 232 9.87 -1.13 15.72
CA GLY A 232 10.05 -2.17 16.73
C GLY A 232 8.76 -2.96 16.96
N TYR A 233 8.36 -3.11 18.22
CA TYR A 233 7.20 -3.89 18.61
C TYR A 233 5.90 -3.08 18.72
N VAL A 234 4.78 -3.75 18.38
CA VAL A 234 3.42 -3.30 18.65
C VAL A 234 2.74 -4.31 19.55
N GLU A 235 2.20 -3.82 20.66
CA GLU A 235 1.42 -4.60 21.61
C GLU A 235 -0.07 -4.29 21.40
N LEU A 236 -0.87 -5.34 21.24
CA LEU A 236 -2.33 -5.27 21.08
C LEU A 236 -3.00 -6.05 22.22
N GLU A 237 -4.05 -5.48 22.77
CA GLU A 237 -4.89 -6.12 23.79
C GLU A 237 -6.36 -5.84 23.47
N MET A 238 -7.07 -6.89 23.03
CA MET A 238 -8.46 -6.80 22.61
C MET A 238 -9.34 -6.53 23.83
N VAL A 239 -10.10 -5.43 23.82
CA VAL A 239 -11.06 -5.10 24.88
C VAL A 239 -12.37 -5.87 24.64
N ASN A 240 -12.89 -5.73 23.42
CA ASN A 240 -14.07 -6.44 22.94
C ASN A 240 -13.68 -7.23 21.68
N LEU A 241 -14.09 -8.50 21.61
CA LEU A 241 -13.71 -9.37 20.49
C LEU A 241 -14.38 -8.89 19.19
N ALA A 242 -13.55 -8.66 18.17
CA ALA A 242 -14.03 -8.52 16.80
C ALA A 242 -14.53 -9.87 16.28
N ARG A 243 -15.44 -9.87 15.30
CA ARG A 243 -15.78 -11.09 14.58
C ARG A 243 -14.50 -11.67 13.93
N PRO A 244 -14.34 -13.01 13.89
CA PRO A 244 -13.24 -13.62 13.16
C PRO A 244 -13.26 -13.15 11.71
N ASN A 245 -12.10 -13.10 11.07
CA ASN A 245 -12.07 -12.90 9.63
C ASN A 245 -12.84 -14.01 8.94
N ALA A 246 -13.55 -13.64 7.87
CA ALA A 246 -14.18 -14.62 7.00
C ALA A 246 -13.09 -15.54 6.38
N PRO A 247 -13.42 -16.81 6.09
CA PRO A 247 -12.47 -17.73 5.49
C PRO A 247 -11.86 -17.17 4.21
N ARG A 248 -10.57 -17.43 4.02
CA ARG A 248 -9.90 -17.12 2.76
C ARG A 248 -10.51 -17.97 1.63
N GLY A 249 -10.89 -17.34 0.52
CA GLY A 249 -11.21 -18.02 -0.75
C GLY A 249 -9.97 -18.38 -1.57
N GLU A 250 -10.16 -19.00 -2.74
CA GLU A 250 -9.07 -19.33 -3.67
C GLU A 250 -8.61 -18.11 -4.47
N ALA A 251 -7.31 -17.83 -4.45
CA ALA A 251 -6.75 -16.67 -5.14
C ALA A 251 -6.80 -16.87 -6.67
N GLU A 252 -7.87 -16.40 -7.31
CA GLU A 252 -8.13 -16.75 -8.71
C GLU A 252 -8.15 -15.59 -9.70
N VAL A 253 -8.12 -14.33 -9.29
CA VAL A 253 -8.34 -13.24 -10.27
C VAL A 253 -7.35 -12.09 -10.13
N THR A 254 -6.50 -11.94 -11.14
CA THR A 254 -5.59 -10.79 -11.34
C THR A 254 -6.24 -9.67 -12.15
N ARG A 255 -7.37 -9.91 -12.81
CA ARG A 255 -8.04 -8.98 -13.72
C ARG A 255 -9.55 -9.20 -13.74
N PHE A 256 -10.32 -8.14 -13.52
CA PHE A 256 -11.79 -8.20 -13.57
C PHE A 256 -12.40 -6.85 -13.97
N GLN A 257 -13.67 -6.88 -14.36
CA GLN A 257 -14.39 -5.72 -14.91
C GLN A 257 -15.38 -5.13 -13.90
N VAL A 258 -15.46 -3.80 -13.88
CA VAL A 258 -16.31 -2.99 -13.01
C VAL A 258 -17.39 -2.32 -13.85
N PRO A 259 -18.62 -2.84 -13.91
CA PRO A 259 -19.65 -2.18 -14.69
C PRO A 259 -19.93 -0.79 -14.12
N VAL A 260 -20.02 0.21 -14.98
CA VAL A 260 -20.48 1.56 -14.64
C VAL A 260 -21.76 1.86 -15.38
N THR A 261 -22.68 2.53 -14.72
CA THR A 261 -23.90 3.02 -15.35
C THR A 261 -24.02 4.51 -15.10
N PRO A 262 -24.67 5.27 -16.00
CA PRO A 262 -24.91 6.69 -15.77
C PRO A 262 -25.65 6.97 -14.45
N GLU A 263 -26.46 6.01 -13.99
CA GLU A 263 -27.30 6.10 -12.79
C GLU A 263 -26.56 5.71 -11.50
N ALA A 264 -25.53 4.87 -11.59
CA ALA A 264 -24.71 4.44 -10.46
C ALA A 264 -23.24 4.81 -10.69
N GLN A 265 -22.77 5.83 -9.97
CA GLN A 265 -21.37 6.25 -9.93
C GLN A 265 -20.75 5.79 -8.60
N PRO A 266 -20.41 4.50 -8.44
CA PRO A 266 -19.87 4.00 -7.19
C PRO A 266 -18.50 4.63 -6.93
N ARG A 267 -18.21 4.88 -5.65
CA ARG A 267 -16.81 5.11 -5.23
C ARG A 267 -16.04 3.81 -5.24
N LEU A 268 -14.72 3.90 -5.44
CA LEU A 268 -13.80 2.75 -5.45
C LEU A 268 -14.00 1.81 -4.25
N ARG A 269 -14.23 2.35 -3.04
CA ARG A 269 -14.48 1.56 -1.83
C ARG A 269 -15.66 0.61 -1.98
N HIS A 270 -16.81 1.11 -2.43
CA HIS A 270 -18.02 0.29 -2.58
C HIS A 270 -17.78 -0.87 -3.54
N PHE A 271 -16.96 -0.62 -4.55
CA PHE A 271 -16.61 -1.62 -5.53
C PHE A 271 -15.65 -2.68 -4.95
N VAL A 272 -14.61 -2.26 -4.24
CA VAL A 272 -13.71 -3.19 -3.52
C VAL A 272 -14.49 -4.04 -2.51
N GLU A 273 -15.46 -3.43 -1.82
CA GLU A 273 -16.33 -4.11 -0.85
C GLU A 273 -17.34 -5.07 -1.51
N ALA A 274 -17.81 -4.78 -2.73
CA ALA A 274 -18.71 -5.66 -3.48
C ALA A 274 -18.01 -6.91 -4.01
N MET A 275 -16.68 -6.88 -4.09
CA MET A 275 -15.85 -7.93 -4.69
C MET A 275 -14.90 -8.57 -3.69
N GLN A 276 -15.34 -8.75 -2.46
CA GLN A 276 -14.55 -9.40 -1.42
C GLN A 276 -14.06 -10.80 -1.80
N GLN A 277 -14.68 -11.45 -2.78
CA GLN A 277 -14.23 -12.73 -3.33
C GLN A 277 -12.96 -12.63 -4.20
N HIS A 278 -12.56 -11.44 -4.64
CA HIS A 278 -11.37 -11.22 -5.47
C HIS A 278 -10.20 -10.62 -4.70
N PHE A 279 -10.46 -10.07 -3.51
CA PHE A 279 -9.45 -9.46 -2.67
C PHE A 279 -9.15 -10.29 -1.43
N TYR A 280 -7.87 -10.56 -1.24
CA TYR A 280 -7.35 -11.41 -0.19
C TYR A 280 -6.50 -10.63 0.80
N PRO A 281 -6.28 -11.18 2.00
CA PRO A 281 -5.41 -10.57 3.00
C PRO A 281 -3.99 -10.40 2.48
N ASP A 282 -3.54 -11.23 1.54
CA ASP A 282 -2.25 -11.16 0.86
C ASP A 282 -2.36 -10.58 -0.57
N SER A 283 -3.43 -9.84 -0.90
CA SER A 283 -3.46 -9.09 -2.16
C SER A 283 -2.33 -8.05 -2.20
N TYR A 284 -1.67 -7.91 -3.36
CA TYR A 284 -0.61 -6.95 -3.57
C TYR A 284 -1.16 -5.57 -3.98
N TRP A 285 -1.75 -4.85 -3.02
CA TRP A 285 -2.39 -3.55 -3.25
C TRP A 285 -1.50 -2.46 -3.87
N PRO A 286 -0.18 -2.41 -3.63
CA PRO A 286 0.69 -1.50 -4.39
C PRO A 286 0.65 -1.77 -5.90
N GLY A 287 0.40 -3.01 -6.33
CA GLY A 287 0.26 -3.39 -7.74
C GLY A 287 -1.14 -3.17 -8.32
N LEU A 288 -2.10 -2.62 -7.56
CA LEU A 288 -3.45 -2.39 -8.06
C LEU A 288 -3.44 -1.29 -9.14
N ARG A 289 -4.18 -1.52 -10.22
CA ARG A 289 -4.38 -0.59 -11.34
C ARG A 289 -5.86 -0.54 -11.70
N ILE A 290 -6.29 0.60 -12.22
CA ILE A 290 -7.66 0.83 -12.69
C ILE A 290 -7.58 1.48 -14.07
N HIS A 291 -8.01 0.74 -15.08
CA HIS A 291 -7.93 1.11 -16.48
C HIS A 291 -9.32 1.42 -17.05
N SER A 292 -9.34 2.19 -18.14
CA SER A 292 -10.52 2.38 -18.96
C SER A 292 -10.14 2.78 -20.38
N ASP A 293 -11.04 2.53 -21.33
CA ASP A 293 -10.77 2.76 -22.75
C ASP A 293 -10.52 4.25 -23.09
N GLU A 294 -11.26 5.17 -22.47
CA GLU A 294 -11.08 6.61 -22.66
C GLU A 294 -9.71 7.08 -22.13
N LEU A 295 -9.25 6.54 -21.01
CA LEU A 295 -7.91 6.82 -20.48
C LEU A 295 -6.84 6.28 -21.43
N ASP A 296 -7.04 5.08 -21.98
CA ASP A 296 -6.13 4.45 -22.93
C ASP A 296 -6.04 5.25 -24.24
N GLU A 297 -7.14 5.79 -24.77
CA GLU A 297 -7.14 6.65 -25.96
C GLU A 297 -6.35 7.95 -25.73
N ARG A 298 -6.62 8.65 -24.61
CA ARG A 298 -5.88 9.88 -24.26
C ARG A 298 -4.40 9.61 -24.05
N PHE A 299 -4.07 8.48 -23.44
CA PHE A 299 -2.69 8.07 -23.19
C PHE A 299 -1.97 7.70 -24.49
N ALA A 300 -2.63 7.06 -25.46
CA ALA A 300 -2.05 6.74 -26.77
C ALA A 300 -1.61 8.00 -27.54
N GLY A 301 -2.37 9.10 -27.44
CA GLY A 301 -1.99 10.40 -27.99
C GLY A 301 -0.71 10.95 -27.35
N ARG A 302 -0.61 10.91 -26.02
CA ARG A 302 0.59 11.32 -25.27
C ARG A 302 1.80 10.45 -25.61
N HIS A 303 1.59 9.13 -25.68
CA HIS A 303 2.61 8.14 -26.05
C HIS A 303 3.20 8.43 -27.43
N THR A 304 2.34 8.67 -28.42
CA THR A 304 2.75 9.03 -29.78
C THR A 304 3.57 10.33 -29.80
N GLY A 305 3.16 11.33 -29.02
CA GLY A 305 3.89 12.59 -28.87
C GLY A 305 5.30 12.39 -28.29
N MET A 306 5.39 11.58 -27.23
CA MET A 306 6.66 11.25 -26.59
C MET A 306 7.60 10.47 -27.53
N LEU A 307 7.06 9.51 -28.29
CA LEU A 307 7.83 8.75 -29.27
C LEU A 307 8.41 9.65 -30.37
N LYS A 308 7.66 10.64 -30.85
CA LYS A 308 8.18 11.65 -31.79
C LYS A 308 9.32 12.46 -31.18
N ARG A 309 9.20 12.82 -29.89
CA ARG A 309 10.24 13.55 -29.17
C ARG A 309 11.53 12.74 -29.05
N LEU A 310 11.46 11.45 -28.71
CA LEU A 310 12.63 10.57 -28.67
C LEU A 310 13.31 10.43 -30.04
N ARG A 311 12.53 10.34 -31.12
CA ARG A 311 13.07 10.27 -32.49
C ARG A 311 13.77 11.58 -32.89
N MET A 312 13.18 12.72 -32.55
CA MET A 312 13.80 14.03 -32.77
C MET A 312 15.11 14.19 -32.00
N LEU A 313 15.17 13.68 -30.76
CA LEU A 313 16.41 13.65 -29.98
C LEU A 313 17.52 12.88 -30.71
N ALA A 314 17.20 11.71 -31.27
CA ALA A 314 18.15 10.93 -32.07
C ALA A 314 18.62 11.69 -33.32
N GLU A 315 17.71 12.38 -34.03
CA GLU A 315 18.06 13.19 -35.21
C GLU A 315 18.99 14.36 -34.87
N ILE A 316 18.83 14.97 -33.70
CA ILE A 316 19.73 16.04 -33.22
C ILE A 316 21.14 15.49 -32.98
N TYR A 317 21.28 14.38 -32.25
CA TYR A 317 22.60 13.77 -32.04
C TYR A 317 23.25 13.30 -33.34
N GLN A 318 22.45 12.81 -34.29
CA GLN A 318 22.93 12.46 -35.63
C GLN A 318 23.50 13.69 -36.36
N HIS A 319 22.80 14.82 -36.31
CA HIS A 319 23.25 16.08 -36.92
C HIS A 319 24.54 16.60 -36.27
N ASP A 320 24.66 16.46 -34.95
CA ASP A 320 25.82 16.93 -34.18
C ASP A 320 27.03 15.97 -34.25
N GLY A 321 26.85 14.79 -34.86
CA GLY A 321 27.90 13.78 -35.03
C GLY A 321 28.18 12.95 -33.78
N ASP A 322 27.30 12.95 -32.79
CA ASP A 322 27.43 12.14 -31.57
C ASP A 322 26.79 10.76 -31.76
N SER A 323 27.56 9.84 -32.33
CA SER A 323 27.06 8.49 -32.66
C SER A 323 26.66 7.66 -31.44
N GLU A 324 27.26 7.89 -30.27
CA GLU A 324 26.94 7.12 -29.06
C GLU A 324 25.57 7.54 -28.51
N LEU A 325 25.35 8.86 -28.40
CA LEU A 325 24.07 9.41 -27.95
C LEU A 325 22.94 9.20 -28.97
N GLU A 326 23.24 9.26 -30.27
CA GLU A 326 22.28 8.90 -31.32
C GLU A 326 21.77 7.46 -31.13
N GLN A 327 22.68 6.49 -30.98
CA GLN A 327 22.31 5.09 -30.80
C GLN A 327 21.49 4.88 -29.53
N ALA A 328 21.88 5.52 -28.43
CA ALA A 328 21.14 5.48 -27.17
C ALA A 328 19.72 6.06 -27.32
N ALA A 329 19.56 7.20 -27.99
CA ALA A 329 18.25 7.80 -28.24
C ALA A 329 17.37 6.94 -29.15
N ARG A 330 17.95 6.29 -30.18
CA ARG A 330 17.23 5.32 -31.03
C ARG A 330 16.80 4.09 -30.23
N GLN A 331 17.69 3.54 -29.40
CA GLN A 331 17.37 2.41 -28.51
C GLN A 331 16.22 2.76 -27.56
N LEU A 332 16.23 3.96 -26.96
CA LEU A 332 15.12 4.43 -26.11
C LEU A 332 13.81 4.53 -26.90
N ALA A 333 13.83 5.10 -28.11
CA ALA A 333 12.64 5.21 -28.94
C ALA A 333 12.06 3.83 -29.32
N GLU A 334 12.92 2.87 -29.68
CA GLU A 334 12.54 1.51 -30.03
C GLU A 334 11.93 0.76 -28.84
N GLN A 335 12.58 0.83 -27.66
CA GLN A 335 12.05 0.21 -26.45
C GLN A 335 10.75 0.87 -25.98
N PHE A 336 10.68 2.21 -25.97
CA PHE A 336 9.50 2.96 -25.56
C PHE A 336 8.25 2.60 -26.40
N GLN A 337 8.45 2.26 -27.68
CA GLN A 337 7.39 1.79 -28.56
C GLN A 337 6.89 0.38 -28.18
N GLN A 338 7.72 -0.44 -27.54
CA GLN A 338 7.43 -1.83 -27.16
C GLN A 338 7.00 -2.01 -25.70
N TRP A 339 7.15 -0.98 -24.85
CA TRP A 339 6.76 -1.06 -23.45
C TRP A 339 5.24 -1.34 -23.32
N PRO A 340 4.83 -2.34 -22.53
CA PRO A 340 3.43 -2.70 -22.32
C PRO A 340 2.80 -1.67 -21.38
N MET A 341 2.49 -0.48 -21.89
CA MET A 341 1.91 0.60 -21.11
C MET A 341 0.41 0.68 -21.34
N ARG A 342 -0.30 0.90 -20.24
CA ARG A 342 -1.73 1.10 -20.22
C ARG A 342 -2.12 2.15 -19.19
N ALA A 343 -2.98 3.08 -19.60
CA ALA A 343 -3.36 4.19 -18.75
C ALA A 343 -4.01 3.66 -17.46
N SER A 344 -3.67 4.28 -16.33
CA SER A 344 -4.22 3.90 -15.03
C SER A 344 -4.63 5.15 -14.30
N TYR A 345 -5.82 5.12 -13.73
CA TYR A 345 -6.38 6.21 -12.94
C TYR A 345 -5.68 6.33 -11.59
N ILE A 346 -5.32 5.20 -11.00
CA ILE A 346 -4.64 5.07 -9.70
C ILE A 346 -3.44 4.13 -9.86
N HIS A 347 -2.32 4.47 -9.23
CA HIS A 347 -1.13 3.62 -9.17
C HIS A 347 -0.98 3.07 -7.75
N GLY A 348 -1.48 1.87 -7.52
CA GLY A 348 -1.51 1.27 -6.19
C GLY A 348 -2.50 1.94 -5.25
N LEU A 349 -2.95 1.18 -4.26
CA LEU A 349 -3.98 1.62 -3.33
C LEU A 349 -3.56 1.26 -1.90
N ASP A 350 -3.86 2.16 -0.97
CA ASP A 350 -3.87 1.82 0.45
C ASP A 350 -5.32 1.55 0.86
N PRO A 351 -5.69 0.28 1.18
CA PRO A 351 -7.07 -0.05 1.52
C PRO A 351 -7.58 0.64 2.79
N ALA A 352 -6.69 1.02 3.71
CA ALA A 352 -7.08 1.79 4.88
C ALA A 352 -7.39 3.24 4.50
N LYS A 353 -6.49 3.90 3.74
CA LYS A 353 -6.74 5.28 3.28
C LYS A 353 -7.92 5.40 2.33
N MET A 354 -8.20 4.38 1.52
CA MET A 354 -9.43 4.31 0.69
C MET A 354 -10.69 4.39 1.55
N ARG A 355 -10.65 3.96 2.82
CA ARG A 355 -11.80 4.00 3.71
C ARG A 355 -11.94 5.34 4.43
N SER A 356 -10.83 6.04 4.68
CA SER A 356 -10.80 7.28 5.47
C SER A 356 -10.69 8.56 4.64
N THR A 357 -10.19 8.51 3.40
CA THR A 357 -9.92 9.71 2.59
C THR A 357 -10.58 9.66 1.21
N LEU A 358 -11.08 10.81 0.75
CA LEU A 358 -11.68 10.94 -0.59
C LEU A 358 -10.66 10.82 -1.71
N GLU A 359 -9.41 11.26 -1.46
CA GLU A 359 -8.30 11.18 -2.42
C GLU A 359 -8.02 9.72 -2.84
N HIS A 360 -8.05 8.79 -1.89
CA HIS A 360 -7.84 7.37 -2.15
C HIS A 360 -9.16 6.63 -2.47
N ASN A 361 -10.29 7.34 -2.54
CA ASN A 361 -11.63 6.77 -2.80
C ASN A 361 -12.40 7.56 -3.87
N PRO A 362 -11.84 7.66 -5.09
CA PRO A 362 -12.45 8.44 -6.15
C PRO A 362 -13.78 7.84 -6.60
N VAL A 363 -14.59 8.69 -7.23
CA VAL A 363 -15.82 8.26 -7.91
C VAL A 363 -15.45 7.67 -9.27
N LEU A 364 -15.89 6.43 -9.52
CA LEU A 364 -15.78 5.77 -10.81
C LEU A 364 -16.98 6.21 -11.65
N ASN A 365 -16.77 7.14 -12.58
CA ASN A 365 -17.84 7.82 -13.31
C ASN A 365 -17.86 7.38 -14.79
N ALA A 366 -19.06 7.36 -15.38
CA ALA A 366 -19.28 6.94 -16.76
C ALA A 366 -18.69 7.89 -17.84
N ARG A 367 -18.02 8.99 -17.47
CA ARG A 367 -17.29 9.81 -18.46
C ARG A 367 -15.91 9.25 -18.77
N ASP A 368 -15.34 8.49 -17.85
CA ASP A 368 -14.00 7.93 -18.01
C ASP A 368 -14.04 6.47 -18.48
N ALA A 369 -15.19 5.81 -18.47
CA ALA A 369 -15.37 4.44 -18.97
C ALA A 369 -16.77 4.32 -19.62
N GLU A 370 -16.84 3.75 -20.83
CA GLU A 370 -18.11 3.56 -21.56
C GLU A 370 -19.00 2.52 -20.87
N ASP A 371 -18.48 1.31 -20.67
CA ASP A 371 -19.22 0.19 -20.08
C ASP A 371 -18.66 -0.24 -18.72
N ALA A 372 -17.34 -0.32 -18.60
CA ALA A 372 -16.68 -0.81 -17.40
C ALA A 372 -15.26 -0.26 -17.21
N TYR A 373 -14.82 -0.18 -15.95
CA TYR A 373 -13.39 -0.10 -15.66
C TYR A 373 -12.79 -1.51 -15.60
N GLU A 374 -11.54 -1.67 -16.01
CA GLU A 374 -10.80 -2.90 -15.75
C GLU A 374 -9.88 -2.69 -14.55
N VAL A 375 -10.01 -3.53 -13.53
CA VAL A 375 -9.11 -3.51 -12.38
C VAL A 375 -8.18 -4.69 -12.45
N VAL A 376 -6.90 -4.37 -12.30
CA VAL A 376 -5.80 -5.33 -12.35
C VAL A 376 -5.09 -5.32 -11.02
N LEU A 377 -4.87 -6.51 -10.45
CA LEU A 377 -4.03 -6.70 -9.27
C LEU A 377 -2.76 -7.43 -9.71
N ALA A 378 -1.72 -6.68 -9.99
CA ALA A 378 -0.45 -7.25 -10.40
C ALA A 378 0.36 -7.77 -9.21
N ALA A 379 1.18 -8.80 -9.45
CA ALA A 379 2.15 -9.26 -8.47
C ALA A 379 3.32 -8.27 -8.36
N ALA A 380 4.05 -8.34 -7.25
CA ALA A 380 5.32 -7.64 -7.11
C ALA A 380 6.34 -8.18 -8.13
N SER A 381 6.86 -7.32 -9.00
CA SER A 381 7.92 -7.68 -9.96
C SER A 381 8.95 -6.56 -10.08
N SER A 382 10.13 -6.92 -10.59
CA SER A 382 11.21 -5.97 -10.88
C SER A 382 11.57 -6.06 -12.36
N THR A 383 11.72 -4.92 -13.02
CA THR A 383 12.08 -4.87 -14.45
C THR A 383 13.08 -3.74 -14.68
N GLN A 384 14.02 -3.95 -15.61
CA GLN A 384 14.96 -2.91 -16.03
C GLN A 384 14.72 -2.59 -17.49
N VAL A 385 14.66 -1.29 -17.82
CA VAL A 385 14.42 -0.79 -19.17
C VAL A 385 15.36 0.36 -19.49
N GLY A 386 15.52 0.64 -20.78
CA GLY A 386 16.28 1.76 -21.29
C GLY A 386 17.67 1.39 -21.83
N VAL A 387 18.62 2.30 -21.69
CA VAL A 387 19.95 2.17 -22.31
C VAL A 387 20.91 1.37 -21.44
N SER A 388 21.82 0.62 -22.06
CA SER A 388 22.77 -0.25 -21.35
C SER A 388 24.24 0.08 -21.62
N ASN A 389 24.54 0.89 -22.64
CA ASN A 389 25.91 1.03 -23.19
C ASN A 389 26.49 2.45 -23.08
N LEU A 390 25.92 3.30 -22.23
CA LEU A 390 26.42 4.67 -22.04
C LEU A 390 27.37 4.77 -20.85
N THR A 391 28.41 5.58 -21.01
CA THR A 391 29.34 5.91 -19.92
C THR A 391 28.69 6.77 -18.83
N LYS A 392 27.82 7.69 -19.22
CA LYS A 392 27.01 8.53 -18.32
C LYS A 392 25.55 8.20 -18.51
N THR A 393 24.91 7.80 -17.41
CA THR A 393 23.48 7.49 -17.38
C THR A 393 22.83 8.13 -16.18
N GLU A 394 21.54 8.34 -16.31
CA GLU A 394 20.65 8.71 -15.22
C GLU A 394 19.67 7.57 -14.98
N ARG A 395 19.34 7.31 -13.71
CA ARG A 395 18.53 6.17 -13.33
C ARG A 395 17.34 6.61 -12.53
N TRP A 396 16.18 6.02 -12.82
CA TRP A 396 14.93 6.30 -12.13
C TRP A 396 14.30 4.98 -11.68
N LEU A 397 13.77 4.98 -10.46
CA LEU A 397 12.96 3.89 -9.93
C LEU A 397 11.50 4.32 -9.93
N ILE A 398 10.66 3.51 -10.59
CA ILE A 398 9.22 3.67 -10.65
C ILE A 398 8.60 2.52 -9.88
N GLN A 399 8.02 2.81 -8.72
CA GLN A 399 7.49 1.80 -7.81
C GLN A 399 6.05 1.42 -8.17
N PRO A 400 5.56 0.24 -7.74
CA PRO A 400 4.20 -0.19 -8.03
C PRO A 400 3.14 0.79 -7.54
N ASN A 401 3.35 1.49 -6.43
CA ASN A 401 2.43 2.52 -5.93
C ASN A 401 2.54 3.88 -6.68
N GLY A 402 3.18 3.91 -7.84
CA GLY A 402 3.35 5.12 -8.63
C GLY A 402 4.45 6.06 -8.14
N ASN A 403 5.11 5.81 -7.01
CA ASN A 403 6.21 6.66 -6.58
C ASN A 403 7.34 6.61 -7.62
N ILE A 404 7.80 7.79 -8.04
CA ILE A 404 8.95 7.95 -8.91
C ILE A 404 10.07 8.60 -8.11
N ARG A 405 11.27 8.05 -8.24
CA ARG A 405 12.47 8.62 -7.63
C ARG A 405 13.68 8.47 -8.54
N GLU A 406 14.51 9.51 -8.58
CA GLU A 406 15.85 9.43 -9.17
C GLU A 406 16.79 8.62 -8.26
N LEU A 407 17.53 7.69 -8.86
CA LEU A 407 18.51 6.84 -8.18
C LEU A 407 19.90 7.44 -8.29
N GLU A 408 20.66 7.35 -7.20
CA GLU A 408 22.04 7.83 -7.21
C GLU A 408 22.92 7.04 -8.19
N PRO A 409 23.98 7.68 -8.72
CA PRO A 409 25.01 6.97 -9.46
C PRO A 409 25.54 5.80 -8.62
N ARG A 410 25.29 4.56 -9.09
CA ARG A 410 25.66 3.29 -8.44
C ARG A 410 24.81 2.89 -7.22
N GLU A 411 23.67 3.53 -6.98
CA GLU A 411 22.71 3.03 -6.00
C GLU A 411 22.30 1.59 -6.33
N LYS A 412 22.47 0.70 -5.36
CA LYS A 412 22.05 -0.70 -5.48
C LYS A 412 20.68 -0.84 -4.86
N LEU A 413 19.78 -1.47 -5.60
CA LEU A 413 18.43 -1.75 -5.13
C LEU A 413 18.41 -3.01 -4.26
N ASN A 414 17.46 -3.04 -3.33
CA ASN A 414 17.20 -4.21 -2.51
C ASN A 414 16.70 -5.38 -3.40
N ASP A 415 17.09 -6.61 -3.05
CA ASP A 415 16.66 -7.80 -3.76
C ASP A 415 15.17 -8.02 -3.53
N GLY A 416 14.43 -8.10 -4.62
CA GLY A 416 12.97 -8.15 -4.56
C GLY A 416 12.34 -6.79 -4.31
N GLN A 417 13.09 -5.68 -4.39
CA GLN A 417 12.51 -4.34 -4.48
C GLN A 417 11.66 -4.25 -5.75
N PRO A 418 10.35 -4.06 -5.63
CA PRO A 418 9.47 -4.08 -6.79
C PRO A 418 9.50 -2.74 -7.51
N GLY A 419 9.29 -2.77 -8.81
CA GLY A 419 9.24 -1.59 -9.66
C GLY A 419 10.08 -1.70 -10.92
N ILE A 420 10.14 -0.60 -11.66
CA ILE A 420 10.85 -0.49 -12.93
C ILE A 420 12.05 0.43 -12.74
N VAL A 421 13.22 -0.04 -13.15
CA VAL A 421 14.42 0.79 -13.22
C VAL A 421 14.59 1.26 -14.65
N LEU A 422 14.34 2.54 -14.88
CA LEU A 422 14.70 3.19 -16.12
C LEU A 422 16.17 3.62 -16.04
N THR A 423 16.96 3.23 -17.03
CA THR A 423 18.29 3.80 -17.27
C THR A 423 18.23 4.62 -18.56
N SER A 424 18.57 5.90 -18.49
CA SER A 424 18.46 6.84 -19.61
C SER A 424 19.75 7.64 -19.82
N ILE A 425 19.77 8.48 -20.86
CA ILE A 425 20.84 9.43 -21.15
C ILE A 425 20.94 10.44 -19.99
N ALA A 426 22.16 10.73 -19.51
CA ALA A 426 22.36 11.69 -18.42
C ALA A 426 21.84 13.09 -18.78
N GLU A 427 21.20 13.81 -17.84
CA GLU A 427 20.72 15.18 -18.07
C GLU A 427 21.78 16.12 -18.65
N SER A 428 23.05 15.96 -18.24
CA SER A 428 24.16 16.78 -18.73
C SER A 428 24.41 16.65 -20.24
N ASP A 429 24.00 15.52 -20.81
CA ASP A 429 24.20 15.20 -22.23
C ASP A 429 22.91 15.46 -23.03
N LEU A 430 21.81 15.85 -22.39
CA LEU A 430 20.54 16.22 -23.03
C LEU A 430 20.56 17.69 -23.51
N PRO A 431 20.12 17.98 -24.76
CA PRO A 431 19.94 19.35 -25.22
C PRO A 431 18.91 20.09 -24.34
N PRO A 432 18.98 21.44 -24.23
CA PRO A 432 18.10 22.21 -23.33
C PRO A 432 16.60 21.95 -23.51
N GLY A 433 16.15 21.68 -24.74
CA GLY A 433 14.75 21.37 -25.05
C GLY A 433 14.31 19.93 -24.70
N PHE A 434 15.19 19.11 -24.13
CA PHE A 434 14.96 17.69 -23.83
C PHE A 434 15.32 17.29 -22.40
N ARG A 435 15.72 18.24 -21.53
CA ARG A 435 16.17 17.92 -20.16
C ARG A 435 15.13 17.22 -19.29
N ASP A 436 13.84 17.42 -19.57
CA ASP A 436 12.73 16.77 -18.88
C ASP A 436 12.38 15.39 -19.44
N ILE A 437 13.09 14.88 -20.46
CA ILE A 437 12.75 13.62 -21.13
C ILE A 437 12.79 12.42 -20.16
N ASN A 438 13.75 12.41 -19.23
CA ASN A 438 13.94 11.33 -18.27
C ASN A 438 12.78 11.27 -17.27
N ALA A 439 12.39 12.42 -16.71
CA ALA A 439 11.22 12.55 -15.85
C ALA A 439 9.93 12.17 -16.60
N GLN A 440 9.79 12.57 -17.87
CA GLN A 440 8.63 12.19 -18.68
C GLN A 440 8.57 10.68 -18.93
N LEU A 441 9.67 10.04 -19.30
CA LEU A 441 9.75 8.59 -19.45
C LEU A 441 9.38 7.86 -18.15
N ALA A 442 9.87 8.34 -17.00
CA ALA A 442 9.50 7.79 -15.70
C ALA A 442 7.99 7.92 -15.40
N MET A 443 7.37 9.05 -15.75
CA MET A 443 5.90 9.21 -15.65
C MET A 443 5.14 8.24 -16.54
N PHE A 444 5.61 7.99 -17.77
CA PHE A 444 5.02 6.96 -18.64
C PHE A 444 5.11 5.56 -18.01
N LEU A 445 6.23 5.24 -17.35
CA LEU A 445 6.44 3.93 -16.73
C LEU A 445 5.56 3.68 -15.49
N GLN A 446 4.95 4.70 -14.88
CA GLN A 446 3.91 4.48 -13.85
C GLN A 446 2.72 3.67 -14.41
N HIS A 447 2.48 3.81 -15.72
CA HIS A 447 1.43 3.15 -16.48
C HIS A 447 1.83 1.78 -17.03
N TRP A 448 2.89 1.17 -16.52
CA TRP A 448 3.25 -0.19 -16.91
C TRP A 448 2.12 -1.18 -16.57
N ASP A 449 1.75 -2.01 -17.54
CA ASP A 449 0.83 -3.13 -17.35
C ASP A 449 1.60 -4.34 -16.82
N PHE A 450 1.63 -4.45 -15.50
CA PHE A 450 2.30 -5.54 -14.80
C PHE A 450 1.57 -6.90 -14.90
N SER A 451 0.48 -6.99 -15.66
CA SER A 451 -0.23 -8.25 -15.90
C SER A 451 0.21 -9.01 -17.16
N GLN A 452 1.11 -8.42 -17.97
CA GLN A 452 1.65 -9.05 -19.18
C GLN A 452 2.90 -9.87 -18.96
#